data_AF-A0A9W3CPD6-F1
#
_entry.id   AF-A0A9W3CPD6-F1
#
_cell.length_a   1.000
_cell.length_b   1.000
_cell.length_c   1.000
_cell.angle_alpha   90.00
_cell.angle_beta   90.00
_cell.angle_gamma   90.00
#
_symmetry.space_group_name_H-M   'P 1'
#
loop_
_entity.id
_entity.type
_entity.pdbx_description
1 polymer ?
#
loop_
_entity_poly.entity_id
_entity_poly.type
_entity_poly.pdbx_seq_one_letter_code
_entity_poly.pdbx_strand_id
1 'polypeptide(L)'
;MAPCKTEGCEKLSFVDHIIPVLPSVFTIALEWENNETEEEILATTSVLATEIDISKIYKYEGESPQTKYNLVSMVCSHGDEYACVAYGNNRWVSFFPSEQEAIGDWDSVISTFVRLNMRPELLFFENDMQRKQIVNAQINTPIDEKNRIVQKYH
;
A
#
# COMPACT_ATOMS: atom_id res chain seq x y z
N MET A 1 15.06 -35.75 -32.32
CA MET A 1 15.32 -34.34 -31.97
C MET A 1 15.35 -33.54 -33.25
N ALA A 2 14.32 -32.74 -33.50
CA ALA A 2 14.33 -31.81 -34.62
C ALA A 2 15.20 -30.59 -34.23
N PRO A 3 16.07 -30.09 -35.13
CA PRO A 3 16.89 -28.94 -34.82
C PRO A 3 16.06 -27.66 -34.96
N CYS A 4 15.83 -26.95 -33.85
CA CYS A 4 15.44 -25.54 -33.89
C CYS A 4 16.70 -24.68 -34.00
N LYS A 5 16.69 -23.71 -34.92
CA LYS A 5 17.76 -22.71 -35.09
C LYS A 5 17.93 -21.94 -33.77
N THR A 6 19.15 -21.89 -33.27
CA THR A 6 19.56 -21.05 -32.14
C THR A 6 19.75 -19.61 -32.62
N GLU A 7 18.71 -18.77 -32.51
CA GLU A 7 18.86 -17.32 -32.58
C GLU A 7 19.03 -16.76 -31.16
N GLY A 8 20.29 -16.61 -30.75
CA GLY A 8 20.66 -15.93 -29.50
C GLY A 8 22.12 -16.16 -29.13
N CYS A 9 22.88 -15.11 -28.82
CA CYS A 9 24.09 -15.28 -28.01
C CYS A 9 23.62 -15.65 -26.61
N GLU A 10 24.03 -16.79 -26.06
CA GLU A 10 23.65 -17.36 -24.75
C GLU A 10 24.07 -16.47 -23.54
N LYS A 11 23.77 -15.16 -23.58
CA LYS A 11 24.09 -14.18 -22.55
C LYS A 11 22.82 -13.85 -21.77
N LEU A 12 22.97 -13.80 -20.46
CA LEU A 12 21.95 -13.27 -19.55
C LEU A 12 21.65 -11.82 -19.91
N SER A 13 20.40 -11.52 -20.25
CA SER A 13 19.90 -10.16 -20.37
C SER A 13 19.41 -9.70 -19.00
N PHE A 14 20.00 -8.64 -18.47
CA PHE A 14 19.49 -7.96 -17.27
C PHE A 14 18.45 -6.93 -17.70
N VAL A 15 17.29 -6.92 -17.03
CA VAL A 15 16.26 -5.91 -17.21
C VAL A 15 16.37 -4.94 -16.05
N ASP A 16 16.76 -3.71 -16.33
CA ASP A 16 16.73 -2.63 -15.33
C ASP A 16 15.33 -2.03 -15.29
N HIS A 17 14.75 -1.95 -14.08
CA HIS A 17 13.49 -1.25 -13.86
C HIS A 17 13.77 0.18 -13.38
N ILE A 18 13.52 1.14 -14.28
CA ILE A 18 13.75 2.57 -14.04
C ILE A 18 12.41 3.30 -13.86
N ILE A 19 12.31 4.13 -12.82
CA ILE A 19 11.22 5.09 -12.65
C ILE A 19 11.76 6.48 -12.96
N PRO A 20 11.35 7.13 -14.07
CA PRO A 20 11.85 8.46 -14.43
C PRO A 20 11.19 9.58 -13.60
N VAL A 21 9.94 9.38 -13.18
CA VAL A 21 9.15 10.34 -12.40
C VAL A 21 8.51 9.62 -11.22
N LEU A 22 8.74 10.13 -10.01
CA LEU A 22 8.16 9.56 -8.80
C LEU A 22 6.64 9.77 -8.78
N PRO A 23 5.85 8.70 -8.61
CA PRO A 23 4.40 8.82 -8.57
C PRO A 23 3.97 9.46 -7.25
N SER A 24 2.81 10.13 -7.22
CA SER A 24 2.30 10.73 -5.97
C SER A 24 1.81 9.67 -4.97
N VAL A 25 1.23 8.60 -5.51
CA VAL A 25 0.85 7.40 -4.78
C VAL A 25 1.57 6.22 -5.42
N PHE A 26 2.24 5.42 -4.60
CA PHE A 26 2.86 4.16 -5.00
C PHE A 26 2.06 3.00 -4.43
N THR A 27 1.72 2.02 -5.26
CA THR A 27 0.91 0.87 -4.85
C THR A 27 1.72 -0.40 -4.96
N ILE A 28 1.70 -1.21 -3.91
CA ILE A 28 2.23 -2.58 -3.92
C ILE A 28 1.03 -3.52 -3.91
N ALA A 29 0.98 -4.44 -4.88
CA ALA A 29 0.05 -5.56 -4.85
C ALA A 29 0.73 -6.77 -4.22
N LEU A 30 0.10 -7.35 -3.21
CA LEU A 30 0.48 -8.62 -2.60
C LEU A 30 -0.47 -9.68 -3.14
N GLU A 31 0.10 -10.65 -3.84
CA GLU A 31 -0.63 -11.79 -4.36
C GLU A 31 -0.59 -12.92 -3.34
N TRP A 32 -1.76 -13.44 -3.00
CA TRP A 32 -1.95 -14.59 -2.11
C TRP A 32 -2.34 -15.77 -2.99
N GLU A 33 -1.47 -16.77 -3.07
CA GLU A 33 -1.63 -17.89 -4.01
C GLU A 33 -2.61 -18.96 -3.50
N ASN A 34 -2.78 -19.04 -2.18
CA ASN A 34 -3.51 -20.13 -1.53
C ASN A 34 -4.51 -19.58 -0.51
N ASN A 35 -5.03 -20.46 0.35
CA ASN A 35 -5.66 -20.03 1.59
C ASN A 35 -4.61 -20.14 2.70
N GLU A 36 -3.86 -19.07 2.90
CA GLU A 36 -2.71 -19.02 3.80
C GLU A 36 -3.12 -19.20 5.25
N THR A 37 -2.25 -19.85 6.02
CA THR A 37 -2.46 -20.06 7.46
C THR A 37 -2.22 -18.77 8.25
N GLU A 38 -2.68 -18.74 9.49
CA GLU A 38 -2.40 -17.65 10.42
C GLU A 38 -0.90 -17.37 10.56
N GLU A 39 -0.05 -18.41 10.56
CA GLU A 39 1.41 -18.27 10.61
C GLU A 39 1.99 -17.65 9.34
N GLU A 40 1.47 -18.01 8.16
CA GLU A 40 1.89 -17.46 6.87
C GLU A 40 1.48 -15.99 6.71
N ILE A 41 0.25 -15.66 7.16
CA ILE A 41 -0.23 -14.28 7.26
C ILE A 41 0.66 -13.50 8.22
N LEU A 42 0.95 -14.02 9.42
CA LEU A 42 1.82 -13.34 10.37
C LEU A 42 3.23 -13.12 9.81
N ALA A 43 3.83 -14.14 9.19
CA ALA A 43 5.18 -14.04 8.62
C ALA A 43 5.24 -12.97 7.52
N THR A 44 4.25 -12.94 6.63
CA THR A 44 4.16 -11.96 5.54
C THR A 44 3.87 -10.55 6.05
N THR A 45 2.92 -10.41 6.98
CA THR A 45 2.53 -9.10 7.49
C THR A 45 3.58 -8.48 8.41
N SER A 46 4.36 -9.30 9.12
CA SER A 46 5.45 -8.83 9.99
C SER A 46 6.62 -8.16 9.25
N VAL A 47 6.78 -8.43 7.95
CA VAL A 47 7.81 -7.77 7.13
C VAL A 47 7.33 -6.46 6.51
N LEU A 48 6.03 -6.15 6.60
CA LEU A 48 5.48 -4.90 6.08
C LEU A 48 5.97 -3.72 6.92
N ALA A 49 6.30 -2.64 6.22
CA ALA A 49 6.76 -1.40 6.82
C ALA A 49 5.76 -0.27 6.55
N THR A 50 5.62 0.63 7.52
CA THR A 50 4.81 1.85 7.38
C THR A 50 5.54 2.96 6.63
N GLU A 51 6.86 2.86 6.45
CA GLU A 51 7.67 3.74 5.59
C GLU A 51 8.48 2.87 4.63
N ILE A 52 8.51 3.26 3.34
CA ILE A 52 9.36 2.66 2.33
C ILE A 52 10.18 3.73 1.61
N ASP A 53 11.28 3.30 0.99
CA ASP A 53 12.10 4.12 0.10
C ASP A 53 12.10 3.50 -1.29
N ILE A 54 11.40 4.14 -2.24
CA ILE A 54 11.23 3.62 -3.60
C ILE A 54 12.57 3.48 -4.32
N SER A 55 13.58 4.30 -3.97
CA SER A 55 14.92 4.22 -4.57
C SER A 55 15.64 2.89 -4.28
N LYS A 56 15.17 2.14 -3.28
CA LYS A 56 15.67 0.78 -2.95
C LYS A 56 15.00 -0.31 -3.76
N ILE A 57 13.85 -0.02 -4.39
CA ILE A 57 13.05 -0.97 -5.18
C ILE A 57 13.29 -0.73 -6.67
N TYR A 58 13.34 0.53 -7.09
CA TYR A 58 13.53 0.93 -8.48
C TYR A 58 14.74 1.85 -8.63
N LYS A 59 15.40 1.77 -9.78
CA LYS A 59 16.39 2.77 -10.15
C LYS A 59 15.66 4.08 -10.44
N TYR A 60 15.99 5.11 -9.68
CA TYR A 60 15.44 6.45 -9.84
C TYR A 60 16.52 7.41 -10.35
N GLU A 61 16.29 8.03 -11.51
CA GLU A 61 17.25 8.94 -12.17
C GLU A 61 16.80 10.41 -12.15
N GLY A 62 15.68 10.71 -11.48
CA GLY A 62 15.19 12.08 -11.40
C GLY A 62 15.89 12.91 -10.30
N GLU A 63 15.67 14.21 -10.33
CA GLU A 63 16.32 15.16 -9.42
C GLU A 63 15.66 15.25 -8.03
N SER A 64 14.45 14.69 -7.85
CA SER A 64 13.69 14.83 -6.61
C SER A 64 14.29 13.96 -5.51
N PRO A 65 14.74 14.53 -4.38
CA PRO A 65 15.26 13.72 -3.28
C PRO A 65 14.15 13.05 -2.45
N GLN A 66 12.87 13.25 -2.80
CA GLN A 66 11.73 12.72 -2.04
C GLN A 66 11.36 11.30 -2.48
N THR A 67 12.19 10.31 -2.17
CA THR A 67 11.94 8.90 -2.52
C THR A 67 11.25 8.10 -1.41
N LYS A 68 11.00 8.74 -0.26
CA LYS A 68 10.33 8.16 0.91
C LYS A 68 8.82 8.30 0.86
N TYR A 69 8.13 7.22 1.20
CA TYR A 69 6.68 7.15 1.20
C TYR A 69 6.18 6.49 2.47
N ASN A 70 5.06 6.98 2.98
CA ASN A 70 4.35 6.41 4.11
C ASN A 70 3.15 5.59 3.65
N LEU A 71 2.90 4.45 4.30
CA LEU A 71 1.69 3.67 4.14
C LEU A 71 0.50 4.45 4.67
N VAL A 72 -0.53 4.60 3.85
CA VAL A 72 -1.73 5.40 4.20
C VAL A 72 -2.99 4.58 4.23
N SER A 73 -3.05 3.51 3.46
CA SER A 73 -4.21 2.64 3.38
C SER A 73 -3.83 1.27 2.84
N MET A 74 -4.66 0.27 3.17
CA MET A 74 -4.61 -1.06 2.61
C MET A 74 -6.02 -1.52 2.24
N VAL A 75 -6.13 -2.28 1.16
CA VAL A 75 -7.31 -3.10 0.88
C VAL A 75 -6.95 -4.52 1.28
N CYS A 76 -7.83 -5.14 2.07
CA CYS A 76 -7.63 -6.47 2.62
C CYS A 76 -8.80 -7.37 2.23
N SER A 77 -8.54 -8.60 1.81
CA SER A 77 -9.58 -9.62 1.74
C SER A 77 -9.87 -10.17 3.14
N HIS A 78 -11.15 -10.48 3.37
CA HIS A 78 -11.69 -11.07 4.59
C HIS A 78 -12.83 -12.02 4.22
N GLY A 79 -12.54 -13.32 4.11
CA GLY A 79 -13.50 -14.28 3.56
C GLY A 79 -13.88 -13.91 2.12
N ASP A 80 -15.18 -13.72 1.87
CA ASP A 80 -15.72 -13.31 0.56
C ASP A 80 -15.87 -11.78 0.42
N GLU A 81 -15.47 -11.01 1.43
CA GLU A 81 -15.59 -9.56 1.47
C GLU A 81 -14.23 -8.86 1.44
N TYR A 82 -14.26 -7.55 1.22
CA TYR A 82 -13.10 -6.67 1.33
C TYR A 82 -13.29 -5.66 2.45
N ALA A 83 -12.22 -5.40 3.17
CA ALA A 83 -12.13 -4.36 4.17
C ALA A 83 -11.01 -3.38 3.81
N CYS A 84 -11.16 -2.13 4.22
CA CYS A 84 -10.11 -1.13 4.09
C CYS A 84 -9.49 -0.85 5.46
N VAL A 85 -8.16 -0.81 5.56
CA VAL A 85 -7.44 -0.39 6.75
C VAL A 85 -6.70 0.90 6.43
N ALA A 86 -7.06 2.02 7.06
CA ALA A 86 -6.52 3.34 6.73
C ALA A 86 -5.92 4.05 7.94
N TYR A 87 -4.87 4.84 7.69
CA TYR A 87 -4.21 5.67 8.69
C TYR A 87 -4.69 7.12 8.62
N GLY A 88 -5.44 7.53 9.64
CA GLY A 88 -5.99 8.87 9.75
C GLY A 88 -6.09 9.31 11.21
N ASN A 89 -5.98 10.63 11.46
CA ASN A 89 -6.03 11.18 12.82
C ASN A 89 -5.05 10.49 13.80
N ASN A 90 -3.82 10.23 13.32
CA ASN A 90 -2.74 9.56 14.06
C ASN A 90 -3.06 8.14 14.56
N ARG A 91 -3.99 7.42 13.93
CA ARG A 91 -4.36 6.04 14.28
C ARG A 91 -4.80 5.22 13.07
N TRP A 92 -4.75 3.90 13.21
CA TRP A 92 -5.32 2.96 12.24
C TRP A 92 -6.78 2.65 12.53
N VAL A 93 -7.56 2.50 11.47
CA VAL A 93 -9.00 2.22 11.48
C VAL A 93 -9.31 1.20 10.37
N SER A 94 -10.08 0.16 10.68
CA SER A 94 -10.68 -0.74 9.70
C SER A 94 -12.10 -0.29 9.34
N PHE A 95 -12.41 -0.42 8.05
CA PHE A 95 -13.73 -0.19 7.47
C PHE A 95 -14.17 -1.50 6.81
N PHE A 96 -15.11 -2.17 7.44
CA PHE A 96 -15.84 -3.30 6.88
C PHE A 96 -17.13 -2.79 6.21
N PRO A 97 -17.73 -3.56 5.29
CA PRO A 97 -19.04 -3.22 4.72
C PRO A 97 -20.13 -3.01 5.79
N SER A 98 -20.02 -3.72 6.92
CA SER A 98 -20.99 -3.73 8.01
C SER A 98 -20.65 -2.80 9.18
N GLU A 99 -19.38 -2.47 9.41
CA GLU A 99 -18.95 -1.70 10.58
C GLU A 99 -17.57 -1.03 10.44
N GLN A 100 -17.32 0.00 11.25
CA GLN A 100 -16.02 0.66 11.38
C GLN A 100 -15.43 0.34 12.76
N GLU A 101 -14.22 -0.21 12.80
CA GLU A 101 -13.52 -0.56 14.03
C GLU A 101 -12.19 0.21 14.12
N ALA A 102 -11.89 0.74 15.30
CA ALA A 102 -10.70 1.53 15.50
C ALA A 102 -9.57 0.63 16.06
N ILE A 103 -8.54 0.37 15.26
CA ILE A 103 -7.50 -0.62 15.56
C ILE A 103 -6.42 -0.07 16.51
N GLY A 104 -5.96 1.18 16.29
CA GLY A 104 -4.93 1.81 17.12
C GLY A 104 -3.57 1.89 16.44
N ASP A 105 -2.57 1.23 17.02
CA ASP A 105 -1.17 1.24 16.54
C ASP A 105 -0.88 0.16 15.49
N TRP A 106 0.35 0.14 14.97
CA TRP A 106 0.76 -0.79 13.92
C TRP A 106 0.80 -2.25 14.38
N ASP A 107 1.29 -2.52 15.59
CA ASP A 107 1.34 -3.89 16.13
C ASP A 107 -0.08 -4.48 16.29
N SER A 108 -1.06 -3.62 16.62
CA SER A 108 -2.47 -3.97 16.66
C SER A 108 -3.04 -4.24 15.26
N VAL A 109 -2.56 -3.57 14.21
CA VAL A 109 -2.92 -3.88 12.81
C VAL A 109 -2.43 -5.27 12.42
N ILE A 110 -1.15 -5.60 12.69
CA ILE A 110 -0.60 -6.93 12.42
C ILE A 110 -1.39 -8.01 13.18
N SER A 111 -1.67 -7.77 14.46
CA SER A 111 -2.47 -8.67 15.28
C SER A 111 -3.90 -8.86 14.74
N THR A 112 -4.48 -7.81 14.14
CA THR A 112 -5.83 -7.85 13.54
C THR A 112 -5.84 -8.71 12.28
N PHE A 113 -4.80 -8.65 11.46
CA PHE A 113 -4.69 -9.50 10.27
C PHE A 113 -4.72 -10.98 10.59
N VAL A 114 -3.96 -11.40 11.61
CA VAL A 114 -3.98 -12.79 12.08
C VAL A 114 -5.34 -13.13 12.69
N ARG A 115 -5.81 -12.33 13.66
CA ARG A 115 -7.06 -12.60 14.41
C ARG A 115 -8.29 -12.75 13.51
N LEU A 116 -8.38 -11.93 12.46
CA LEU A 116 -9.53 -11.90 11.54
C LEU A 116 -9.26 -12.67 10.25
N ASN A 117 -8.12 -13.36 10.14
CA ASN A 117 -7.68 -14.02 8.90
C ASN A 117 -7.79 -13.09 7.68
N MET A 118 -7.38 -11.83 7.87
CA MET A 118 -7.38 -10.80 6.83
C MET A 118 -6.06 -10.78 6.10
N ARG A 119 -6.12 -10.65 4.78
CA ARG A 119 -4.94 -10.62 3.90
C ARG A 119 -4.84 -9.26 3.22
N PRO A 120 -3.83 -8.42 3.50
CA PRO A 120 -3.62 -7.20 2.74
C PRO A 120 -3.24 -7.52 1.30
N GLU A 121 -3.97 -7.00 0.33
CA GLU A 121 -3.76 -7.26 -1.10
C GLU A 121 -3.21 -6.05 -1.84
N LEU A 122 -3.67 -4.84 -1.48
CA LEU A 122 -3.19 -3.60 -2.07
C LEU A 122 -2.74 -2.66 -0.97
N LEU A 123 -1.48 -2.25 -1.00
CA LEU A 123 -0.90 -1.28 -0.07
C LEU A 123 -0.69 0.04 -0.80
N PHE A 124 -1.23 1.13 -0.25
CA PHE A 124 -1.13 2.46 -0.80
C PHE A 124 -0.16 3.30 0.01
N PHE A 125 0.88 3.79 -0.67
CA PHE A 125 1.92 4.62 -0.09
C PHE A 125 1.88 6.03 -0.69
N GLU A 126 1.93 7.07 0.15
CA GLU A 126 1.99 8.46 -0.28
C GLU A 126 3.35 9.07 0.00
N ASN A 127 3.79 9.96 -0.89
CA ASN A 127 5.01 10.73 -0.69
C ASN A 127 4.87 11.71 0.48
N ASP A 128 5.81 11.70 1.43
CA ASP A 128 5.76 12.49 2.68
C ASP A 128 5.54 13.99 2.47
N MET A 129 6.20 14.56 1.47
CA MET A 129 6.08 15.99 1.19
C MET A 129 4.73 16.33 0.61
N GLN A 130 4.19 15.48 -0.27
CA GLN A 130 2.85 15.67 -0.79
C GLN A 130 1.78 15.39 0.26
N ARG A 131 1.95 14.38 1.12
CA ARG A 131 1.05 14.13 2.26
C ARG A 131 0.94 15.37 3.15
N LYS A 132 2.07 15.99 3.50
CA LYS A 132 2.07 17.26 4.24
C LYS A 132 1.32 18.36 3.49
N GLN A 133 1.50 18.49 2.17
CA GLN A 133 0.80 19.49 1.36
C GLN A 133 -0.71 19.22 1.28
N ILE A 134 -1.14 17.97 1.05
CA ILE A 134 -2.54 17.56 0.96
C ILE A 134 -3.24 17.73 2.30
N VAL A 135 -2.64 17.23 3.39
CA VAL A 135 -3.20 17.37 4.74
C VAL A 135 -3.29 18.84 5.13
N ASN A 136 -2.25 19.65 4.87
CA ASN A 136 -2.30 21.08 5.12
C ASN A 136 -3.39 21.79 4.30
N ALA A 137 -3.56 21.42 3.02
CA ALA A 137 -4.64 21.96 2.19
C ALA A 137 -6.02 21.61 2.74
N GLN A 138 -6.22 20.36 3.19
CA GLN A 138 -7.47 19.90 3.81
C GLN A 138 -7.73 20.58 5.16
N ILE A 139 -6.73 20.79 6.01
CA ILE A 139 -6.89 21.53 7.28
C ILE A 139 -7.35 22.97 7.01
N ASN A 140 -6.76 23.61 6.01
CA ASN A 140 -7.07 24.98 5.62
C ASN A 140 -8.35 25.12 4.77
N THR A 141 -9.00 24.01 4.41
CA THR A 141 -10.26 24.03 3.67
C THR A 141 -11.39 24.49 4.60
N PRO A 142 -12.19 25.51 4.22
CA PRO A 142 -13.33 25.99 5.00
C PRO A 142 -14.28 24.86 5.40
N ILE A 143 -14.78 24.89 6.64
CA ILE A 143 -15.63 23.86 7.23
C ILE A 143 -16.90 23.60 6.39
N ASP A 144 -17.45 24.65 5.78
CA ASP A 144 -18.64 24.57 4.93
C ASP A 144 -18.40 23.73 3.65
N GLU A 145 -17.16 23.70 3.16
CA GLU A 145 -16.77 22.95 1.97
C GLU A 145 -16.50 21.48 2.30
N LYS A 146 -15.92 21.19 3.47
CA LYS A 146 -15.78 19.81 4.00
C LYS A 146 -17.12 19.11 4.14
N ASN A 147 -18.11 19.80 4.72
CA ASN A 147 -19.44 19.23 4.96
C ASN A 147 -20.19 18.92 3.64
N ARG A 148 -19.96 19.69 2.57
CA ARG A 148 -20.51 19.41 1.24
C ARG A 148 -19.94 18.15 0.59
N ILE A 149 -18.66 17.86 0.82
CA ILE A 149 -18.01 16.67 0.26
C ILE A 149 -18.53 15.41 0.96
N VAL A 150 -18.68 15.44 2.29
CA VAL A 150 -19.17 14.30 3.08
C VAL A 150 -20.64 13.95 2.75
N GLN A 151 -21.49 14.96 2.50
CA GLN A 151 -22.89 14.73 2.11
C GLN A 151 -23.08 14.19 0.69
N LYS A 152 -22.06 14.21 -0.17
CA LYS A 152 -22.16 13.69 -1.53
C LYS A 152 -22.04 12.16 -1.61
N TYR A 153 -21.58 11.52 -0.53
CA TYR A 153 -21.35 10.09 -0.44
C TYR A 153 -22.26 9.38 0.58
N HIS A 154 -23.34 10.05 1.01
CA HIS A 154 -24.43 9.51 1.81
C HIS A 154 -25.76 9.62 1.08
#